data_AF-A0A3A8MD48-F1
#
_entry.id   AF-A0A3A8MD48-F1
#
_cell.length_a   1.000
_cell.length_b   1.000
_cell.length_c   1.000
_cell.angle_alpha   90.00
_cell.angle_beta   90.00
_cell.angle_gamma   90.00
#
_symmetry.space_group_name_H-M   'P 1'
#
loop_
_entity.id
_entity.type
_entity.pdbx_description
1 polymer ?
#
loop_
_entity_poly.entity_id
_entity_poly.type
_entity_poly.pdbx_seq_one_letter_code
_entity_poly.pdbx_strand_id
1 'polypeptide(L)'
;MSQESLQKSQAAGGPHHFLTQCVGEWEGTSRTWFEPGKLGDESPISGTIRSVLDGRFVVHEYTSSLGGKPLTGTATLGYHLDGRQFTMAWVDTFHVGSDIMSLQGEAGVSDRFSVSGSYFTGEQSPRWGWRIDMERTGPDALVITHFNVEPGQAPQKAIEIQYRRRG
;
A
#
# COMPACT_ATOMS: atom_id res chain seq x y z
N MET A 1 -4.51 -23.49 0.02
CA MET A 1 -4.84 -23.00 1.39
C MET A 1 -5.84 -23.89 2.12
N SER A 2 -5.46 -24.49 3.25
CA SER A 2 -6.38 -25.15 4.20
C SER A 2 -6.87 -24.18 5.28
N GLN A 3 -7.98 -24.50 5.96
CA GLN A 3 -8.49 -23.70 7.08
C GLN A 3 -7.46 -23.59 8.23
N GLU A 4 -6.75 -24.68 8.52
CA GLU A 4 -5.70 -24.72 9.53
C GLU A 4 -4.52 -23.81 9.17
N SER A 5 -4.09 -23.78 7.91
CA SER A 5 -3.00 -22.90 7.46
C SER A 5 -3.38 -21.41 7.60
N LEU A 6 -4.65 -21.08 7.35
CA LEU A 6 -5.14 -19.71 7.52
C LEU A 6 -5.15 -19.32 9.00
N GLN A 7 -5.71 -20.17 9.87
CA GLN A 7 -5.73 -19.92 11.31
C GLN A 7 -4.32 -19.72 11.89
N LYS A 8 -3.35 -20.55 11.49
CA LYS A 8 -1.95 -20.38 11.89
C LYS A 8 -1.38 -19.02 11.45
N SER A 9 -1.68 -18.59 10.23
CA SER A 9 -1.20 -17.30 9.70
C SER A 9 -1.89 -16.07 10.30
N GLN A 10 -3.04 -16.25 10.93
CA GLN A 10 -3.78 -15.22 11.69
C GLN A 10 -3.30 -15.11 13.14
N ALA A 11 -2.53 -16.07 13.63
CA ALA A 11 -1.91 -16.00 14.96
C ALA A 11 -0.79 -14.95 15.02
N ALA A 12 -0.45 -14.51 16.23
CA ALA A 12 0.56 -13.48 16.47
C ALA A 12 1.88 -13.77 15.71
N GLY A 13 2.37 -12.76 14.99
CA GLY A 13 3.57 -12.85 14.15
C GLY A 13 3.35 -13.44 12.76
N GLY A 14 2.14 -13.90 12.44
CA GLY A 14 1.77 -14.35 11.10
C GLY A 14 1.46 -13.21 10.12
N PRO A 15 1.48 -13.48 8.80
CA PRO A 15 1.24 -12.45 7.79
C PRO A 15 -0.21 -11.94 7.76
N HIS A 16 -1.21 -12.79 7.99
CA HIS A 16 -2.60 -12.32 8.12
C HIS A 16 -2.82 -11.59 9.43
N HIS A 17 -2.10 -11.95 10.50
CA HIS A 17 -2.09 -11.17 11.73
C HIS A 17 -1.62 -9.73 11.48
N PHE A 18 -0.53 -9.53 10.73
CA PHE A 18 -0.11 -8.17 10.32
C PHE A 18 -1.25 -7.39 9.66
N LEU A 19 -1.95 -7.99 8.68
CA LEU A 19 -3.08 -7.35 8.00
C LEU A 19 -4.19 -6.96 8.99
N THR A 20 -4.54 -7.84 9.93
CA THR A 20 -5.55 -7.54 10.94
C THR A 20 -5.15 -6.39 11.85
N GLN A 21 -3.86 -6.19 12.13
CA GLN A 21 -3.38 -5.07 12.94
C GLN A 21 -3.50 -3.72 12.23
N CYS A 22 -3.59 -3.71 10.90
CA CYS A 22 -3.85 -2.51 10.11
C CYS A 22 -5.33 -2.10 10.10
N VAL A 23 -6.26 -2.98 10.46
CA VAL A 23 -7.71 -2.69 10.42
C VAL A 23 -8.06 -1.55 11.35
N GLY A 24 -8.81 -0.55 10.86
CA GLY A 24 -9.28 0.60 11.63
C GLY A 24 -9.53 1.83 10.76
N GLU A 25 -9.94 2.92 11.41
CA GLU A 25 -10.01 4.25 10.82
C GLU A 25 -8.70 5.00 11.06
N TRP A 26 -8.28 5.78 10.06
CA TRP A 26 -6.98 6.43 10.01
C TRP A 26 -7.12 7.86 9.50
N GLU A 27 -6.31 8.75 10.06
CA GLU A 27 -6.13 10.12 9.60
C GLU A 27 -4.66 10.50 9.61
N GLY A 28 -4.26 11.46 8.79
CA GLY A 28 -2.87 11.87 8.74
C GLY A 28 -2.53 12.80 7.59
N THR A 29 -1.30 12.68 7.13
CA THR A 29 -0.75 13.55 6.07
C THR A 29 -0.19 12.71 4.93
N SER A 30 -0.59 13.05 3.72
CA SER A 30 0.01 12.57 2.48
C SER A 30 0.98 13.62 1.95
N ARG A 31 2.19 13.19 1.60
CA ARG A 31 3.22 14.01 0.97
C ARG A 31 3.57 13.39 -0.37
N THR A 32 3.71 14.23 -1.40
CA THR A 32 4.01 13.80 -2.76
C THR A 32 5.25 14.52 -3.28
N TRP A 33 6.13 13.77 -3.94
CA TRP A 33 7.36 14.24 -4.57
C TRP A 33 7.31 13.95 -6.07
N PHE A 34 7.43 14.99 -6.89
CA PHE A 34 7.58 14.87 -8.35
C PHE A 34 9.06 14.81 -8.77
N GLU A 35 9.95 15.34 -7.93
CA GLU A 35 11.40 15.37 -8.11
C GLU A 35 12.06 14.84 -6.82
N PRO A 36 13.21 14.12 -6.92
CA PRO A 36 13.90 13.61 -5.75
C PRO A 36 14.23 14.71 -4.73
N GLY A 37 13.77 14.53 -3.49
CA GLY A 37 14.09 15.43 -2.37
C GLY A 37 13.33 16.76 -2.34
N LYS A 38 12.48 17.05 -3.34
CA LYS A 38 11.70 18.31 -3.40
C LYS A 38 10.21 18.02 -3.21
N LEU A 39 9.69 18.43 -2.06
CA LEU A 39 8.28 18.26 -1.73
C LEU A 39 7.41 19.03 -2.74
N GLY A 40 6.52 18.32 -3.43
CA GLY A 40 5.63 18.88 -4.44
C GLY A 40 4.26 19.22 -3.90
N ASP A 41 3.71 18.39 -3.02
CA ASP A 41 2.41 18.60 -2.37
C ASP A 41 2.40 17.98 -0.97
N GLU A 42 1.64 18.59 -0.07
CA GLU A 42 1.29 18.04 1.23
C GLU A 42 -0.22 18.28 1.47
N SER A 43 -0.95 17.21 1.76
CA SER A 43 -2.41 17.23 1.91
C SER A 43 -2.86 16.36 3.09
N PRO A 44 -3.91 16.74 3.83
CA PRO A 44 -4.56 15.85 4.78
C PRO A 44 -5.12 14.61 4.06
N ILE A 45 -5.05 13.46 4.72
CA ILE A 45 -5.58 12.20 4.20
C ILE A 45 -6.36 11.46 5.29
N SER A 46 -7.49 10.89 4.90
CA SER A 46 -8.30 10.01 5.74
C SER A 46 -8.44 8.66 5.06
N GLY A 47 -8.35 7.59 5.83
CA GLY A 47 -8.41 6.23 5.33
C GLY A 47 -9.16 5.28 6.25
N THR A 48 -9.74 4.22 5.68
CA THR A 48 -10.31 3.09 6.41
C THR A 48 -9.66 1.82 5.89
N ILE A 49 -9.22 0.97 6.81
CA ILE A 49 -8.75 -0.38 6.50
C ILE A 49 -9.72 -1.36 7.12
N ARG A 50 -10.40 -2.17 6.30
CA ARG A 50 -11.39 -3.17 6.75
C ARG A 50 -10.97 -4.58 6.41
N SER A 51 -11.19 -5.51 7.34
CA SER A 51 -11.05 -6.95 7.09
C SER A 51 -12.20 -7.43 6.21
N VAL A 52 -11.91 -8.26 5.21
CA VAL A 52 -12.91 -8.86 4.33
C VAL A 52 -12.63 -10.35 4.12
N LEU A 53 -13.68 -11.09 3.73
CA LEU A 53 -13.60 -12.52 3.39
C LEU A 53 -12.93 -13.34 4.52
N ASP A 54 -13.46 -13.23 5.73
CA ASP A 54 -13.00 -13.95 6.93
C ASP A 54 -11.53 -13.69 7.31
N GLY A 55 -11.05 -12.46 7.07
CA GLY A 55 -9.68 -12.06 7.41
C GLY A 55 -8.62 -12.61 6.46
N ARG A 56 -9.01 -12.99 5.25
CA ARG A 56 -8.09 -13.34 4.15
C ARG A 56 -7.48 -12.10 3.50
N PHE A 57 -8.22 -11.01 3.50
CA PHE A 57 -7.79 -9.75 2.89
C PHE A 57 -8.16 -8.57 3.79
N VAL A 58 -7.49 -7.46 3.55
CA VAL A 58 -7.93 -6.14 3.97
C VAL A 58 -8.14 -5.23 2.77
N VAL A 59 -9.10 -4.33 2.87
CA VAL A 59 -9.37 -3.29 1.89
C VAL A 59 -9.05 -1.95 2.53
N HIS A 60 -8.09 -1.22 1.96
CA HIS A 60 -7.74 0.16 2.32
C HIS A 60 -8.43 1.11 1.35
N GLU A 61 -9.36 1.91 1.84
CA GLU A 61 -10.04 2.99 1.09
C GLU A 61 -9.60 4.33 1.67
N TYR A 62 -9.24 5.30 0.84
CA TYR A 62 -8.75 6.60 1.31
C TYR A 62 -9.14 7.77 0.42
N THR A 63 -9.16 8.96 1.03
CA THR A 63 -9.46 10.25 0.41
C THR A 63 -8.42 11.28 0.82
N SER A 64 -7.93 12.07 -0.13
CA SER A 64 -6.95 13.15 0.04
C SER A 64 -7.22 14.26 -1.00
N SER A 65 -6.30 15.22 -1.09
CA SER A 65 -6.13 16.07 -2.26
C SER A 65 -4.72 15.96 -2.84
N LEU A 66 -4.55 16.43 -4.08
CA LEU A 66 -3.27 16.69 -4.72
C LEU A 66 -3.38 17.97 -5.56
N GLY A 67 -2.57 18.99 -5.28
CA GLY A 67 -2.68 20.29 -5.95
C GLY A 67 -4.07 20.92 -5.81
N GLY A 68 -4.72 20.72 -4.65
CA GLY A 68 -6.07 21.21 -4.36
C GLY A 68 -7.21 20.43 -5.04
N LYS A 69 -6.92 19.40 -5.85
CA LYS A 69 -7.94 18.55 -6.47
C LYS A 69 -8.23 17.31 -5.63
N PRO A 70 -9.49 16.86 -5.50
CA PRO A 70 -9.82 15.62 -4.79
C PRO A 70 -9.09 14.41 -5.37
N LEU A 71 -8.59 13.55 -4.49
CA LEU A 71 -7.96 12.28 -4.82
C LEU A 71 -8.59 11.19 -3.97
N THR A 72 -8.97 10.07 -4.60
CA THR A 72 -9.43 8.87 -3.89
C THR A 72 -8.69 7.65 -4.40
N GLY A 73 -8.47 6.67 -3.52
CA GLY A 73 -7.88 5.40 -3.93
C GLY A 73 -8.34 4.22 -3.09
N THR A 74 -8.05 3.04 -3.60
CA THR A 74 -8.42 1.78 -2.96
C THR A 74 -7.33 0.74 -3.22
N ALA A 75 -6.95 0.01 -2.18
CA ALA A 75 -6.07 -1.14 -2.27
C ALA A 75 -6.70 -2.36 -1.61
N THR A 76 -6.76 -3.49 -2.31
CA THR A 76 -7.04 -4.80 -1.70
C THR A 76 -5.72 -5.50 -1.46
N LEU A 77 -5.49 -5.93 -0.22
CA LEU A 77 -4.24 -6.53 0.22
C LEU A 77 -4.49 -7.89 0.87
N GLY A 78 -3.68 -8.89 0.51
CA GLY A 78 -3.73 -10.23 1.05
C GLY A 78 -2.37 -10.88 1.12
N TYR A 79 -2.33 -12.12 1.59
CA TYR A 79 -1.12 -12.93 1.63
C TYR A 79 -1.37 -14.33 1.05
N HIS A 80 -0.64 -14.68 0.00
CA HIS A 80 -0.73 -15.98 -0.64
C HIS A 80 0.13 -17.00 0.12
N LEU A 81 -0.50 -17.90 0.89
CA LEU A 81 0.22 -18.84 1.78
C LEU A 81 1.17 -19.77 1.04
N ASP A 82 0.74 -20.36 -0.07
CA ASP A 82 1.52 -21.35 -0.81
C ASP A 82 2.69 -20.68 -1.56
N GLY A 83 2.49 -19.42 -1.97
CA GLY A 83 3.49 -18.59 -2.66
C GLY A 83 4.34 -17.75 -1.70
N ARG A 84 3.99 -17.74 -0.41
CA ARG A 84 4.67 -17.03 0.67
C ARG A 84 4.94 -15.55 0.37
N GLN A 85 3.95 -14.88 -0.21
CA GLN A 85 4.09 -13.50 -0.67
C GLN A 85 2.82 -12.67 -0.39
N PHE A 86 3.00 -11.39 -0.10
CA PHE A 86 1.93 -10.41 -0.12
C PHE A 86 1.49 -10.13 -1.55
N THR A 87 0.20 -9.87 -1.70
CA THR A 87 -0.43 -9.55 -2.99
C THR A 87 -1.32 -8.34 -2.82
N MET A 88 -1.20 -7.37 -3.71
CA MET A 88 -2.00 -6.15 -3.69
C MET A 88 -2.59 -5.86 -5.07
N ALA A 89 -3.84 -5.40 -5.09
CA ALA A 89 -4.43 -4.71 -6.23
C ALA A 89 -4.71 -3.27 -5.82
N TRP A 90 -4.15 -2.30 -6.53
CA TRP A 90 -4.25 -0.88 -6.20
C TRP A 90 -4.83 -0.07 -7.37
N VAL A 91 -5.75 0.82 -7.04
CA VAL A 91 -6.38 1.79 -7.95
C VAL A 91 -6.49 3.16 -7.29
N ASP A 92 -6.43 4.22 -8.08
CA ASP A 92 -6.66 5.58 -7.64
C ASP A 92 -7.20 6.46 -8.78
N THR A 93 -7.62 7.67 -8.45
CA THR A 93 -8.14 8.65 -9.42
C THR A 93 -7.07 9.51 -10.08
N PHE A 94 -5.77 9.24 -9.82
CA PHE A 94 -4.69 10.12 -10.25
C PHE A 94 -3.57 9.41 -11.02
N HIS A 95 -3.05 8.30 -10.50
CA HIS A 95 -1.83 7.67 -11.00
C HIS A 95 -2.12 6.58 -12.02
N VAL A 96 -2.98 5.61 -11.70
CA VAL A 96 -3.15 4.41 -12.54
C VAL A 96 -4.17 4.59 -13.67
N GLY A 97 -4.86 5.74 -13.73
CA GLY A 97 -5.91 5.99 -14.71
C GLY A 97 -7.08 5.02 -14.56
N SER A 98 -7.28 4.16 -15.56
CA SER A 98 -8.28 3.07 -15.52
C SER A 98 -7.66 1.68 -15.53
N ASP A 99 -6.37 1.57 -15.18
CA ASP A 99 -5.67 0.30 -14.98
C ASP A 99 -5.78 -0.16 -13.51
N ILE A 100 -5.57 -1.47 -13.28
CA ILE A 100 -5.47 -2.05 -11.95
C ILE A 100 -4.02 -2.47 -11.74
N MET A 101 -3.30 -1.77 -10.86
CA MET A 101 -1.94 -2.15 -10.56
C MET A 101 -1.92 -3.38 -9.67
N SER A 102 -1.44 -4.50 -10.23
CA SER A 102 -1.16 -5.72 -9.47
C SER A 102 0.27 -5.68 -8.95
N LEU A 103 0.43 -5.90 -7.64
CA LEU A 103 1.72 -5.89 -6.96
C LEU A 103 1.91 -7.17 -6.15
N GLN A 104 3.15 -7.64 -6.08
CA GLN A 104 3.54 -8.80 -5.28
C GLN A 104 4.84 -8.51 -4.56
N GLY A 105 5.05 -9.13 -3.41
CA GLY A 105 6.33 -9.02 -2.71
C GLY A 105 6.43 -9.92 -1.52
N GLU A 106 7.65 -10.10 -1.04
CA GLU A 106 7.96 -11.10 -0.03
C GLU A 106 7.43 -10.71 1.35
N ALA A 107 7.28 -11.72 2.21
CA ALA A 107 7.00 -11.49 3.62
C ALA A 107 8.13 -10.65 4.23
N GLY A 108 7.89 -9.35 4.42
CA GLY A 108 8.78 -8.53 5.20
C GLY A 108 8.78 -8.98 6.68
N VAL A 109 9.69 -8.39 7.46
CA VAL A 109 9.78 -8.58 8.91
C VAL A 109 8.43 -8.24 9.55
N SER A 110 8.11 -8.79 10.73
CA SER A 110 6.79 -8.80 11.38
C SER A 110 5.95 -7.50 11.39
N ASP A 111 6.56 -6.34 11.18
CA ASP A 111 5.99 -4.99 11.24
C ASP A 111 6.03 -4.23 9.89
N ARG A 112 6.57 -4.83 8.82
CA ARG A 112 6.64 -4.19 7.50
C ARG A 112 6.57 -5.19 6.36
N PHE A 113 6.06 -4.76 5.21
CA PHE A 113 6.25 -5.49 3.96
C PHE A 113 6.41 -4.54 2.79
N SER A 114 6.90 -5.08 1.67
CA SER A 114 7.07 -4.36 0.41
C SER A 114 6.41 -5.17 -0.70
N VAL A 115 5.63 -4.52 -1.57
CA VAL A 115 5.09 -5.10 -2.79
C VAL A 115 5.52 -4.28 -3.99
N SER A 116 5.82 -4.94 -5.11
CA SER A 116 6.22 -4.29 -6.35
C SER A 116 5.33 -4.74 -7.51
N GLY A 117 5.01 -3.79 -8.38
CA GLY A 117 4.30 -3.98 -9.62
C GLY A 117 4.93 -3.13 -10.73
N SER A 118 4.20 -2.92 -11.81
CA SER A 118 4.62 -2.04 -12.89
C SER A 118 3.42 -1.39 -13.55
N TYR A 119 3.64 -0.26 -14.22
CA TYR A 119 2.60 0.51 -14.90
C TYR A 119 3.12 1.11 -16.20
N PHE A 120 2.20 1.54 -17.06
CA PHE A 120 2.54 2.20 -18.33
C PHE A 120 2.78 3.70 -18.10
N THR A 121 3.85 4.22 -18.70
CA THR A 121 4.13 5.67 -18.78
C THR A 121 3.83 6.24 -20.16
N GLY A 122 3.56 5.38 -21.15
CA GLY A 122 3.23 5.71 -22.53
C GLY A 122 3.22 4.45 -23.39
N GLU A 123 2.58 4.48 -24.57
CA GLU A 123 2.41 3.30 -25.44
C GLU A 123 3.75 2.71 -25.91
N GLN A 124 4.75 3.55 -26.15
CA GLN A 124 6.07 3.16 -26.66
C GLN A 124 7.16 3.19 -25.58
N SER A 125 6.80 3.50 -24.33
CA SER A 125 7.74 3.60 -23.22
C SER A 125 7.88 2.25 -22.51
N PRO A 126 9.08 1.90 -22.01
CA PRO A 126 9.21 0.73 -21.15
C PRO A 126 8.32 0.91 -19.91
N ARG A 127 7.79 -0.21 -19.39
CA ARG A 127 7.01 -0.16 -18.15
C ARG A 127 7.90 0.32 -17.01
N TRP A 128 7.38 1.25 -16.21
CA TRP A 128 8.03 1.66 -14.97
C TRP A 128 7.60 0.73 -13.85
N GLY A 129 8.53 0.44 -12.94
CA GLY A 129 8.21 -0.25 -11.71
C GLY A 129 7.56 0.69 -10.70
N TRP A 130 6.74 0.13 -9.84
CA TRP A 130 6.16 0.83 -8.69
C TRP A 130 6.25 -0.06 -7.46
N ARG A 131 6.79 0.47 -6.37
CA ARG A 131 6.92 -0.25 -5.10
C ARG A 131 6.11 0.45 -4.03
N ILE A 132 5.42 -0.32 -3.20
CA ILE A 132 4.71 0.17 -2.02
C ILE A 132 5.29 -0.56 -0.81
N ASP A 133 5.82 0.22 0.12
CA ASP A 133 6.26 -0.23 1.43
C ASP A 133 5.19 0.16 2.45
N MET A 134 4.79 -0.79 3.29
CA MET A 134 3.82 -0.56 4.36
C MET A 134 4.44 -1.00 5.68
N GLU A 135 4.51 -0.09 6.64
CA GLU A 135 5.22 -0.27 7.91
C GLU A 135 4.36 0.21 9.08
N ARG A 136 4.16 -0.67 10.06
CA ARG A 136 3.55 -0.31 11.34
C ARG A 136 4.64 0.20 12.27
N THR A 137 4.75 1.52 12.40
CA THR A 137 5.72 2.18 13.30
C THR A 137 5.23 2.26 14.76
N GLY A 138 4.03 1.75 15.03
CA GLY A 138 3.45 1.59 16.37
C GLY A 138 2.07 0.92 16.31
N PRO A 139 1.40 0.71 17.47
CA PRO A 139 0.05 0.15 17.52
C PRO A 139 -0.97 0.97 16.70
N ASP A 140 -0.82 2.29 16.76
CA ASP A 140 -1.71 3.29 16.18
C ASP A 140 -0.97 4.21 15.19
N ALA A 141 0.10 3.71 14.58
CA ALA A 141 0.89 4.43 13.60
C ALA A 141 1.25 3.53 12.41
N LEU A 142 0.98 4.04 11.22
CA LEU A 142 1.16 3.33 9.96
C LEU A 142 1.79 4.29 8.94
N VAL A 143 2.89 3.86 8.32
CA VAL A 143 3.55 4.59 7.24
C VAL A 143 3.41 3.78 5.95
N ILE A 144 2.91 4.41 4.90
CA ILE A 144 2.81 3.80 3.56
C ILE A 144 3.65 4.66 2.62
N THR A 145 4.69 4.09 2.04
CA THR A 145 5.60 4.80 1.13
C THR A 145 5.56 4.18 -0.25
N HIS A 146 5.26 4.98 -1.25
CA HIS A 146 5.25 4.58 -2.65
C HIS A 146 6.52 5.09 -3.33
N PHE A 147 7.06 4.28 -4.25
CA PHE A 147 8.27 4.58 -5.00
C PHE A 147 8.04 4.37 -6.49
N ASN A 148 8.52 5.34 -7.28
CA ASN A 148 8.72 5.20 -8.71
C ASN A 148 10.04 4.47 -8.98
N VAL A 149 10.03 3.51 -9.92
CA VAL A 149 11.23 2.76 -10.31
C VAL A 149 11.37 2.82 -11.82
N GLU A 150 12.11 3.81 -12.32
CA GLU A 150 12.46 3.89 -13.73
C GLU A 150 13.38 2.70 -14.12
N PRO A 151 13.25 2.13 -15.32
CA PRO A 151 14.10 1.03 -15.77
C PRO A 151 15.60 1.33 -15.62
N GLY A 152 16.30 0.47 -14.86
CA GLY A 152 17.73 0.61 -14.60
C GLY A 152 18.11 1.66 -13.55
N GLN A 153 17.14 2.34 -12.94
CA GLN A 153 17.37 3.34 -11.89
C GLN A 153 16.99 2.80 -10.50
N ALA A 154 17.55 3.41 -9.46
CA ALA A 154 17.17 3.12 -8.09
C ALA A 154 15.76 3.68 -7.76
N PRO A 155 14.98 3.03 -6.88
CA PRO A 155 13.68 3.51 -6.46
C PRO A 155 13.72 4.95 -5.93
N GLN A 156 12.83 5.80 -6.46
CA GLN A 156 12.65 7.19 -6.04
C GLN A 156 11.35 7.33 -5.28
N LYS A 157 11.40 7.94 -4.08
CA LYS A 157 10.22 8.17 -3.25
C LYS A 157 9.25 9.10 -3.99
N ALA A 158 8.00 8.65 -4.13
CA ALA A 158 6.95 9.35 -4.85
C ALA A 158 5.85 9.85 -3.92
N ILE A 159 5.36 8.99 -3.01
CA ILE A 159 4.29 9.32 -2.05
C ILE A 159 4.68 8.78 -0.68
N GLU A 160 4.37 9.51 0.38
CA GLU A 160 4.39 9.02 1.76
C GLU A 160 3.11 9.41 2.46
N ILE A 161 2.47 8.43 3.06
CA ILE A 161 1.32 8.60 3.92
C ILE A 161 1.77 8.27 5.33
N GLN A 162 1.64 9.24 6.24
CA GLN A 162 1.86 9.05 7.66
C GLN A 162 0.49 9.08 8.35
N TYR A 163 0.02 7.91 8.76
CA TYR A 163 -1.26 7.73 9.43
C TYR A 163 -1.12 7.58 10.94
N ARG A 164 -2.13 8.11 11.62
CA ARG A 164 -2.46 7.81 13.02
C ARG A 164 -3.88 7.25 13.08
N ARG A 165 -4.08 6.27 13.96
CA ARG A 165 -5.40 5.67 14.13
C ARG A 165 -6.35 6.70 14.73
N ARG A 166 -7.55 6.80 14.16
CA ARG A 166 -8.64 7.60 14.72
C ARG A 166 -9.24 6.82 15.90
N GLY A 167 -9.28 7.47 17.07
CA GLY A 167 -9.77 6.89 18.32
C GLY A 167 -11.28 6.65 18.35
#